data_AF-A0A820SUV3-F1
#
_entry.id   AF-A0A820SUV3-F1
#
_cell.length_a   1.000
_cell.length_b   1.000
_cell.length_c   1.000
_cell.angle_alpha   90.00
_cell.angle_beta   90.00
_cell.angle_gamma   90.00
#
_symmetry.space_group_name_H-M   'P 1'
#
loop_
_entity.id
_entity.type
_entity.pdbx_description
1 polymer ?
#
loop_
_entity_poly.entity_id
_entity_poly.type
_entity_poly.pdbx_seq_one_letter_code
_entity_poly.pdbx_strand_id
1 'polypeptide(L)'
;MTTAVEIVEVPTYVSDDEMDKSETVDNGNKKRVKKRQRNWVEEIVFNNTKEAEEAVMKENQCSYHYTNTTAAGKKKFFRCNKAKARVLIVGTTDLDRHFHLFSMAICSNEATQDFRFIFRALQDGLHKLNFEEINPDFLITDSADAIRNAFQDVFGEKPVVMC
;
A
#
# COMPACT_ATOMS: atom_id res chain seq x y z
N MET A 1 -70.27 7.91 2.33
CA MET A 1 -69.43 7.91 1.12
C MET A 1 -68.02 7.60 1.59
N THR A 2 -67.61 6.34 1.46
CA THR A 2 -66.35 5.81 1.99
C THR A 2 -65.51 5.43 0.79
N THR A 3 -64.45 6.20 0.54
CA THR A 3 -63.56 6.03 -0.61
C THR A 3 -62.65 4.82 -0.35
N ALA A 4 -62.78 3.78 -1.17
CA ALA A 4 -61.88 2.63 -1.15
C ALA A 4 -60.52 3.05 -1.71
N VAL A 5 -59.45 2.73 -0.98
CA VAL A 5 -58.06 2.91 -1.41
C VAL A 5 -57.66 1.64 -2.17
N GLU A 6 -57.43 1.75 -3.46
CA GLU A 6 -56.86 0.68 -4.28
C GLU A 6 -55.38 0.49 -3.92
N ILE A 7 -55.02 -0.73 -3.56
CA ILE A 7 -53.64 -1.15 -3.32
C ILE A 7 -53.09 -1.65 -4.66
N VAL A 8 -52.12 -0.93 -5.22
CA VAL A 8 -51.39 -1.36 -6.41
C VAL A 8 -50.28 -2.31 -5.96
N GLU A 9 -50.41 -3.60 -6.30
CA GLU A 9 -49.35 -4.58 -6.06
C GLU A 9 -48.20 -4.34 -7.04
N VAL A 10 -47.05 -3.95 -6.49
CA VAL A 10 -45.81 -3.80 -7.25
C VAL A 10 -45.20 -5.20 -7.42
N PRO A 11 -44.88 -5.63 -8.67
CA PRO A 11 -44.27 -6.94 -8.87
C PRO A 11 -42.91 -7.02 -8.19
N THR A 12 -42.66 -8.13 -7.52
CA THR A 12 -41.37 -8.46 -6.90
C THR A 12 -40.27 -8.51 -7.94
N TYR A 13 -39.25 -7.70 -7.73
CA TYR A 13 -38.01 -7.66 -8.52
C TYR A 13 -37.33 -9.03 -8.49
N VAL A 14 -37.10 -9.62 -9.66
CA VAL A 14 -36.33 -10.86 -9.84
C VAL A 14 -34.97 -10.46 -10.43
N SER A 15 -33.89 -10.79 -9.72
CA SER A 15 -32.51 -10.55 -10.18
C SER A 15 -32.14 -11.59 -11.25
N ASP A 16 -31.53 -11.16 -12.36
CA ASP A 16 -31.12 -11.98 -13.51
C ASP A 16 -29.91 -12.93 -13.22
N ASP A 17 -29.72 -13.37 -11.98
CA ASP A 17 -28.57 -14.19 -11.58
C ASP A 17 -28.86 -15.71 -11.58
N GLU A 18 -29.98 -16.16 -12.16
CA GLU A 18 -30.22 -17.59 -12.39
C GLU A 18 -29.60 -18.02 -13.74
N MET A 19 -28.27 -18.08 -13.76
CA MET A 19 -27.56 -18.89 -14.74
C MET A 19 -26.75 -19.97 -14.03
N ASP A 20 -27.29 -21.18 -14.11
CA ASP A 20 -26.80 -22.47 -13.67
C ASP A 20 -25.26 -22.59 -13.69
N LYS A 21 -24.67 -22.56 -12.50
CA LYS A 21 -23.38 -23.22 -12.23
C LYS A 21 -23.55 -24.07 -10.98
N SER A 22 -23.98 -25.30 -11.21
CA SER A 22 -23.72 -26.43 -10.34
C SER A 22 -22.21 -26.61 -10.14
N GLU A 23 -21.61 -25.86 -9.22
CA GLU A 23 -20.32 -26.19 -8.65
C GLU A 23 -20.45 -26.14 -7.12
N THR A 24 -20.09 -27.25 -6.52
CA THR A 24 -20.27 -27.64 -5.14
C THR A 24 -19.90 -26.55 -4.14
N VAL A 25 -20.81 -26.23 -3.22
CA VAL A 25 -20.51 -25.48 -1.99
C VAL A 25 -19.56 -26.33 -1.15
N ASP A 26 -18.26 -26.17 -1.37
CA ASP A 26 -17.25 -26.64 -0.43
C ASP A 26 -17.37 -25.76 0.82
N ASN A 27 -18.21 -26.21 1.74
CA ASN A 27 -18.41 -25.64 3.07
C ASN A 27 -17.19 -25.97 3.95
N GLY A 28 -16.00 -25.71 3.42
CA GLY A 28 -14.74 -25.85 4.10
C GLY A 28 -14.77 -24.96 5.33
N ASN A 29 -14.92 -25.59 6.50
CA ASN A 29 -14.74 -24.98 7.81
C ASN A 29 -13.49 -24.09 7.76
N LYS A 30 -13.68 -22.77 7.59
CA LYS A 30 -12.56 -21.81 7.61
C LYS A 30 -11.91 -21.95 8.97
N LYS A 31 -10.81 -22.70 9.04
CA LYS A 31 -10.06 -22.92 10.28
C LYS A 31 -9.73 -21.54 10.83
N ARG A 32 -10.33 -21.22 11.97
CA ARG A 32 -10.14 -19.93 12.64
C ARG A 32 -8.64 -19.77 12.87
N VAL A 33 -8.03 -18.84 12.14
CA VAL A 33 -6.59 -18.59 12.26
C VAL A 33 -6.30 -18.31 13.72
N LYS A 34 -5.37 -19.09 14.32
CA LYS A 34 -4.95 -18.88 15.71
C LYS A 34 -4.50 -17.43 15.84
N LYS A 35 -5.18 -16.65 16.70
CA LYS A 35 -4.76 -15.29 17.01
C LYS A 35 -3.34 -15.37 17.58
N ARG A 36 -2.38 -14.72 16.91
CA ARG A 36 -1.05 -14.53 17.47
C ARG A 36 -1.20 -13.81 18.82
N GLN A 37 -0.75 -14.43 19.91
CA GLN A 37 -0.56 -13.70 21.15
C GLN A 37 0.55 -12.68 20.91
N ARG A 38 0.25 -11.41 21.20
CA ARG A 38 1.22 -10.33 21.13
C ARG A 38 1.72 -10.09 22.55
N ASN A 39 3.03 -10.09 22.73
CA ASN A 39 3.67 -9.68 23.97
C ASN A 39 3.73 -8.16 23.96
N TRP A 40 2.70 -7.53 24.50
CA TRP A 40 2.69 -6.08 24.67
C TRP A 40 3.61 -5.72 25.84
N VAL A 41 4.50 -4.76 25.60
CA VAL A 41 5.38 -4.19 26.62
C VAL A 41 5.03 -2.72 26.73
N GLU A 42 4.93 -2.23 27.95
CA GLU A 42 4.73 -0.81 28.22
C GLU A 42 6.03 -0.06 27.93
N GLU A 43 5.99 0.87 26.98
CA GLU A 43 7.19 1.59 26.53
C GLU A 43 7.29 2.97 27.19
N ILE A 44 6.19 3.73 27.19
CA ILE A 44 6.17 5.13 27.65
C ILE A 44 4.85 5.42 28.38
N VAL A 45 4.95 6.15 29.48
CA VAL A 45 3.81 6.73 30.21
C VAL A 45 3.84 8.23 30.04
N PHE A 46 2.72 8.80 29.58
CA PHE A 46 2.56 10.25 29.45
C PHE A 46 1.79 10.79 30.64
N ASN A 47 2.14 12.00 31.09
CA ASN A 47 1.48 12.63 32.22
C ASN A 47 0.12 13.25 31.83
N ASN A 48 -0.07 13.55 30.54
CA ASN A 48 -1.27 14.19 30.03
C ASN A 48 -1.73 13.58 28.68
N THR A 49 -3.03 13.62 28.42
CA THR A 49 -3.65 13.18 27.17
C THR A 49 -3.16 13.99 25.97
N LYS A 50 -3.01 15.31 26.12
CA LYS A 50 -2.54 16.18 25.02
C LYS A 50 -1.12 15.84 24.58
N GLU A 51 -0.24 15.55 25.54
CA GLU A 51 1.15 15.15 25.30
C GLU A 51 1.21 13.81 24.56
N ALA A 52 0.40 12.83 25.01
CA ALA A 52 0.29 11.55 24.33
C ALA A 52 -0.22 11.69 22.88
N GLU A 53 -1.20 12.57 22.64
CA GLU A 53 -1.73 12.82 21.30
C GLU A 53 -0.70 13.49 20.39
N GLU A 54 0.01 14.50 20.89
CA GLU A 54 1.10 15.16 20.15
C GLU A 54 2.23 14.18 19.82
N ALA A 55 2.62 13.31 20.76
CA ALA A 55 3.65 12.30 20.53
C ALA A 55 3.25 11.29 19.44
N VAL A 56 2.02 10.77 19.50
CA VAL A 56 1.50 9.80 18.51
C VAL A 56 1.38 10.41 17.11
N MET A 57 1.02 11.70 17.02
CA MET A 57 0.87 12.39 15.73
C MET A 57 2.20 12.89 15.16
N LYS A 58 3.18 13.27 16.01
CA LYS A 58 4.49 13.79 15.58
C LYS A 58 5.26 12.81 14.71
N GLU A 59 5.16 11.51 15.01
CA GLU A 59 5.89 10.50 14.26
C GLU A 59 5.25 10.16 12.90
N ASN A 60 4.04 10.65 12.59
CA ASN A 60 3.22 10.24 11.44
C ASN A 60 3.03 8.71 11.30
N GLN A 61 3.42 7.95 12.33
CA GLN A 61 3.35 6.48 12.38
C GLN A 61 1.96 5.99 12.78
N CYS A 62 1.05 6.89 13.16
CA CYS A 62 -0.29 6.57 13.61
C CYS A 62 -1.29 7.60 13.07
N SER A 63 -2.49 7.15 12.71
CA SER A 63 -3.64 8.00 12.37
C SER A 63 -4.72 7.89 13.42
N TYR A 64 -5.46 8.99 13.63
CA TYR A 64 -6.69 8.95 14.41
C TYR A 64 -7.72 8.09 13.68
N HIS A 65 -8.33 7.14 14.40
CA HIS A 65 -9.31 6.24 13.81
C HIS A 65 -10.75 6.67 14.15
N TYR A 66 -11.13 6.64 15.43
CA TYR A 66 -12.43 7.12 15.91
C TYR A 66 -12.45 7.31 17.44
N THR A 67 -13.52 7.93 17.96
CA THR A 67 -13.80 8.09 19.39
C THR A 67 -15.07 7.36 19.76
N ASN A 68 -15.07 6.65 20.88
CA ASN A 68 -16.29 6.06 21.46
C ASN A 68 -16.61 6.74 22.80
N THR A 69 -17.89 7.04 23.04
CA THR A 69 -18.37 7.63 24.30
C THR A 69 -18.80 6.49 25.22
N THR A 70 -18.06 6.25 26.29
CA THR A 70 -18.42 5.29 27.33
C THR A 70 -18.87 6.00 28.61
N ALA A 71 -19.44 5.26 29.57
CA ALA A 71 -19.79 5.79 30.89
C ALA A 71 -18.58 6.42 31.64
N ALA A 72 -17.35 6.06 31.26
CA ALA A 72 -16.10 6.57 31.81
C ALA A 72 -15.51 7.75 30.99
N GLY A 73 -16.21 8.23 29.95
CA GLY A 73 -15.78 9.34 29.10
C GLY A 73 -15.49 8.94 27.66
N LYS A 74 -14.83 9.84 26.91
CA LYS A 74 -14.48 9.64 25.49
C LYS A 74 -13.15 8.89 25.36
N LYS A 75 -13.17 7.68 24.78
CA LYS A 75 -11.96 6.94 24.42
C LYS A 75 -11.58 7.21 22.98
N LYS A 76 -10.37 7.72 22.74
CA LYS A 76 -9.78 7.91 21.40
C LYS A 76 -8.98 6.67 21.00
N PHE A 77 -9.18 6.19 19.78
CA PHE A 77 -8.44 5.07 19.22
C PHE A 77 -7.56 5.56 18.07
N PHE A 78 -6.28 5.18 18.13
CA PHE A 78 -5.30 5.44 17.08
C PHE A 78 -4.96 4.13 16.37
N ARG A 79 -4.81 4.20 15.05
CA ARG A 79 -4.35 3.10 14.22
C ARG A 79 -2.91 3.36 13.84
N CYS A 80 -2.02 2.42 14.15
CA CYS A 80 -0.67 2.48 13.64
C CYS A 80 -0.67 2.32 12.11
N ASN A 81 -0.14 3.32 11.43
CA ASN A 81 0.14 3.38 10.00
C ASN A 81 1.51 2.80 9.64
N LYS A 82 2.27 2.23 10.59
CA LYS A 82 3.56 1.54 10.37
C LYS A 82 3.40 0.24 9.56
N ALA A 83 2.43 0.20 8.67
CA ALA A 83 2.24 -0.81 7.67
C ALA A 83 2.87 -0.34 6.36
N LYS A 84 3.91 -1.08 5.97
CA LYS A 84 4.54 -1.15 4.64
C LYS A 84 5.66 -0.13 4.41
N ALA A 85 6.83 -0.46 4.97
CA ALA A 85 8.06 -0.10 4.29
C ALA A 85 7.96 -0.58 2.83
N ARG A 86 8.26 0.31 1.88
CA ARG A 86 8.14 0.01 0.45
C ARG A 86 9.50 -0.44 -0.03
N VAL A 87 9.54 -1.61 -0.66
CA VAL A 87 10.77 -2.17 -1.19
C VAL A 87 10.80 -1.82 -2.67
N LEU A 88 11.74 -0.98 -3.06
CA LEU A 88 12.02 -0.66 -4.44
C LEU A 88 13.09 -1.62 -4.95
N ILE A 89 12.86 -2.21 -6.11
CA ILE A 89 13.77 -3.14 -6.76
C ILE A 89 14.07 -2.59 -8.15
N VAL A 90 15.36 -2.55 -8.50
CA VAL A 90 15.82 -2.18 -9.83
C VAL A 90 16.74 -3.28 -10.33
N GLY A 91 16.57 -3.65 -11.59
CA GLY A 91 17.37 -4.66 -12.25
C GLY A 91 17.30 -4.51 -13.76
N THR A 92 18.07 -5.32 -14.44
CA THR A 92 18.12 -5.38 -15.91
C THR A 92 17.65 -6.74 -16.38
N THR A 93 17.14 -6.80 -17.59
CA THR A 93 16.79 -8.06 -18.24
C THR A 93 17.83 -8.39 -19.31
N ASP A 94 18.27 -9.64 -19.38
CA ASP A 94 19.18 -10.09 -20.44
C ASP A 94 18.43 -10.52 -21.72
N LEU A 95 19.18 -10.94 -22.75
CA LEU A 95 18.63 -11.42 -24.02
C LEU A 95 17.79 -12.70 -23.87
N ASP A 96 18.03 -13.46 -22.79
CA ASP A 96 17.30 -14.69 -22.45
C ASP A 96 16.07 -14.42 -21.57
N ARG A 97 15.72 -13.15 -21.36
CA ARG A 97 14.59 -12.69 -20.54
C ARG A 97 14.70 -13.00 -19.05
N HIS A 98 15.92 -13.23 -18.55
CA HIS A 98 16.15 -13.34 -17.13
C HIS A 98 16.31 -11.96 -16.50
N PHE A 99 15.60 -11.74 -15.41
CA PHE A 99 15.74 -10.54 -14.61
C PHE A 99 16.92 -10.67 -13.64
N HIS A 100 17.86 -9.76 -13.74
CA HIS A 100 19.04 -9.65 -12.87
C HIS A 100 18.85 -8.47 -11.93
N LEU A 101 18.83 -8.74 -10.63
CA LEU A 101 18.69 -7.71 -9.60
C LEU A 101 19.99 -6.90 -9.49
N PHE A 102 19.89 -5.57 -9.57
CA PHE A 102 21.03 -4.66 -9.43
C PHE A 102 21.01 -3.88 -8.11
N SER A 103 19.83 -3.42 -7.71
CA SER A 103 19.69 -2.55 -6.53
C SER A 103 18.36 -2.79 -5.82
N MET A 104 18.38 -2.58 -4.51
CA MET A 104 17.21 -2.65 -3.64
C MET A 104 17.27 -1.52 -2.62
N ALA A 105 16.15 -0.83 -2.41
CA ALA A 105 16.01 0.21 -1.41
C ALA A 105 14.75 0.00 -0.57
N ILE A 106 14.84 0.30 0.71
CA ILE A 106 13.69 0.33 1.62
C ILE A 106 13.33 1.80 1.84
N CYS A 107 12.18 2.20 1.31
CA CYS A 107 11.71 3.58 1.31
C CYS A 107 10.48 3.73 2.19
N SER A 108 10.33 4.92 2.78
CA SER A 108 9.13 5.26 3.56
C SER A 108 7.91 5.50 2.66
N ASN A 109 8.14 5.84 1.38
CA ASN A 109 7.11 6.11 0.39
C ASN A 109 7.59 5.74 -1.04
N GLU A 110 6.81 6.09 -2.08
CA GLU A 110 7.12 5.91 -3.51
C GLU A 110 7.04 7.27 -4.22
N ALA A 111 7.71 8.28 -3.69
CA ALA A 111 7.81 9.58 -4.36
C ALA A 111 9.01 9.59 -5.32
N THR A 112 9.02 10.57 -6.21
CA THR A 112 10.11 10.79 -7.17
C THR A 112 11.49 10.79 -6.51
N GLN A 113 11.61 11.31 -5.28
CA GLN A 113 12.88 11.36 -4.55
C GLN A 113 13.39 9.98 -4.15
N ASP A 114 12.50 9.04 -3.80
CA ASP A 114 12.87 7.67 -3.44
C ASP A 114 13.37 6.90 -4.67
N PHE A 115 12.69 7.06 -5.81
CA PHE A 115 13.13 6.47 -7.08
C PHE A 115 14.44 7.09 -7.58
N ARG A 116 14.59 8.41 -7.46
CA ARG A 116 15.85 9.11 -7.80
C ARG A 116 17.00 8.59 -6.95
N PHE A 117 16.77 8.37 -5.67
CA PHE A 117 17.77 7.83 -4.75
C PHE A 117 18.28 6.46 -5.21
N ILE A 118 17.40 5.50 -5.53
CA ILE A 118 17.85 4.16 -5.95
C ILE A 118 18.59 4.19 -7.30
N PHE A 119 18.20 5.05 -8.24
CA PHE A 119 18.89 5.23 -9.52
C PHE A 119 20.27 5.88 -9.37
N ARG A 120 20.41 6.90 -8.52
CA ARG A 120 21.72 7.51 -8.22
C ARG A 120 22.63 6.56 -7.44
N ALA A 121 22.09 5.83 -6.48
CA ALA A 121 22.83 4.82 -5.72
C ALA A 121 23.39 3.72 -6.64
N LEU A 122 22.66 3.37 -7.70
CA LEU A 122 23.14 2.45 -8.73
C LEU A 122 24.35 3.03 -9.49
N GLN A 123 24.27 4.26 -10.00
CA GLN A 123 25.40 4.93 -10.67
C GLN A 123 26.62 5.03 -9.75
N ASP A 124 26.41 5.49 -8.51
CA ASP A 124 27.47 5.63 -7.51
C ASP A 124 28.11 4.28 -7.17
N GLY A 125 27.32 3.22 -7.09
CA GLY A 125 27.79 1.86 -6.83
C GLY A 125 28.68 1.34 -7.95
N LEU A 126 28.27 1.50 -9.20
CA LEU A 126 29.06 1.11 -10.36
C LEU A 126 30.37 1.90 -10.44
N HIS A 127 30.31 3.22 -10.23
CA HIS A 127 31.49 4.08 -10.22
C HIS A 127 32.49 3.67 -9.13
N LYS A 128 32.02 3.37 -7.91
CA LYS A 128 32.89 2.91 -6.80
C LYS A 128 33.58 1.58 -7.07
N LEU A 129 33.01 0.75 -7.94
CA LEU A 129 33.55 -0.54 -8.34
C LEU A 129 34.39 -0.45 -9.63
N ASN A 130 34.66 0.77 -10.14
CA ASN A 130 35.34 1.03 -11.40
C ASN A 130 34.65 0.36 -12.61
N PHE A 131 33.33 0.20 -12.57
CA PHE A 131 32.54 -0.17 -13.74
C PHE A 131 32.18 1.05 -14.57
N GLU A 132 31.90 0.80 -15.84
CA GLU A 132 31.35 1.82 -16.75
C GLU A 132 29.99 2.30 -16.24
N GLU A 133 29.69 3.58 -16.51
CA GLU A 133 28.43 4.18 -16.12
C GLU A 133 27.27 3.53 -16.88
N ILE A 134 26.20 3.17 -16.17
CA ILE A 134 25.02 2.59 -16.81
C ILE A 134 24.27 3.65 -17.61
N ASN A 135 24.04 3.37 -18.89
CA ASN A 135 23.28 4.20 -19.79
C ASN A 135 22.14 3.39 -20.41
N PRO A 136 21.02 3.17 -19.69
CA PRO A 136 19.94 2.29 -20.14
C PRO A 136 19.26 2.84 -21.40
N ASP A 137 18.88 1.98 -22.36
CA ASP A 137 18.18 2.42 -23.58
C ASP A 137 16.71 2.79 -23.31
N PHE A 138 16.06 2.06 -22.42
CA PHE A 138 14.67 2.29 -22.00
C PHE A 138 14.42 1.73 -20.59
N LEU A 139 13.31 2.16 -19.99
CA LEU A 139 12.82 1.63 -18.70
C LEU A 139 11.49 0.92 -18.90
N ILE A 140 11.33 -0.26 -18.28
CA ILE A 140 10.01 -0.89 -18.06
C ILE A 140 9.68 -0.74 -16.58
N THR A 141 8.50 -0.23 -16.26
CA THR A 141 8.11 0.01 -14.87
C THR A 141 6.59 0.08 -14.69
N ASP A 142 6.11 0.11 -13.45
CA ASP A 142 4.71 0.32 -13.14
C ASP A 142 4.25 1.71 -13.62
N SER A 143 2.96 1.84 -13.92
CA SER A 143 2.35 3.11 -14.36
C SER A 143 2.31 4.19 -13.26
N ALA A 144 3.48 4.73 -12.91
CA ALA A 144 3.68 5.77 -11.91
C ALA A 144 4.60 6.88 -12.43
N ASP A 145 4.05 8.10 -12.52
CA ASP A 145 4.79 9.30 -12.98
C ASP A 145 6.04 9.58 -12.14
N ALA A 146 6.01 9.26 -10.85
CA ALA A 146 7.15 9.42 -9.94
C ALA A 146 8.39 8.65 -10.43
N ILE A 147 8.19 7.46 -11.01
CA ILE A 147 9.28 6.63 -11.52
C ILE A 147 9.82 7.22 -12.81
N ARG A 148 8.94 7.59 -13.76
CA ARG A 148 9.32 8.23 -15.02
C ARG A 148 10.13 9.50 -14.77
N ASN A 149 9.63 10.38 -13.91
CA ASN A 149 10.26 11.66 -13.60
C ASN A 149 11.65 11.45 -12.96
N ALA A 150 11.78 10.48 -12.05
CA ALA A 150 13.06 10.15 -11.43
C ALA A 150 14.05 9.55 -12.45
N PHE A 151 13.58 8.66 -13.33
CA PHE A 151 14.40 8.05 -14.36
C PHE A 151 14.95 9.09 -15.33
N GLN A 152 14.09 9.98 -15.83
CA GLN A 152 14.48 11.04 -16.76
C GLN A 152 15.44 12.05 -16.14
N ASP A 153 15.30 12.33 -14.85
CA ASP A 153 16.19 13.21 -14.11
C ASP A 153 17.60 12.62 -13.90
N VAL A 154 17.71 11.29 -13.80
CA VAL A 154 19.01 10.62 -13.58
C VAL A 154 19.68 10.24 -14.89
N PHE A 155 18.94 9.69 -15.85
CA PHE A 155 19.47 9.10 -17.07
C PHE A 155 19.16 9.92 -18.34
N GLY A 156 18.52 11.07 -18.21
CA GLY A 156 18.11 11.91 -19.32
C GLY A 156 16.80 11.45 -19.99
N GLU A 157 16.36 12.21 -20.99
CA GLU A 157 15.11 11.94 -21.69
C GLU A 157 15.22 10.67 -22.53
N LYS A 158 14.52 9.62 -22.10
CA LYS A 158 14.59 8.27 -22.65
C LYS A 158 13.22 7.60 -22.70
N PRO A 159 13.02 6.59 -23.58
CA PRO A 159 11.79 5.82 -23.62
C PRO A 159 11.47 5.13 -22.29
N VAL A 160 10.21 5.23 -21.87
CA VAL A 160 9.67 4.53 -20.70
C VAL A 160 8.41 3.78 -21.12
N VAL A 161 8.41 2.47 -20.90
CA VAL A 161 7.26 1.59 -21.08
C VAL A 161 6.61 1.38 -19.72
N MET A 162 5.38 1.84 -19.58
CA MET A 162 4.61 1.66 -18.35
C MET A 162 3.73 0.41 -18.47
N CYS A 163 3.74 -0.43 -17.44
CA CYS A 163 2.94 -1.64 -17.30
C CYS A 163 1.75 -1.43 -16.35
#